data_AF-A0AAE0WB49-F1
#
_entry.id   AF-A0AAE0WB49-F1
#
_cell.length_a   1.000
_cell.length_b   1.000
_cell.length_c   1.000
_cell.angle_alpha   90.00
_cell.angle_beta   90.00
_cell.angle_gamma   90.00
#
_symmetry.space_group_name_H-M   'P 1'
#
loop_
_entity.id
_entity.type
_entity.pdbx_description
1 polymer ?
#
loop_
_entity_poly.entity_id
_entity_poly.type
_entity_poly.pdbx_seq_one_letter_code
_entity_poly.pdbx_strand_id
1 'polypeptide(L)'
;MAVHKCGVAHCPVSNMRLASGIAPVRKYLKAGVKVGLGVDGSASNDSSHMLDEVRQSMLLARLAQAAEQFTARQALRLATRGGAAVLGRSDIGELSAGKCADFFALDLNRIEFAGALHDPADGTDILQNRLRRLDFCRRCPGCQGTAAHRFRHGKTDRTAQPRCTQTCERINV
;
A
#
# COMPACT_ATOMS: atom_id res chain seq x y z
N MET A 1 2.10 4.80 -23.18
CA MET A 1 1.70 5.09 -21.77
C MET A 1 2.52 6.21 -21.15
N ALA A 2 3.85 6.11 -21.07
CA ALA A 2 4.70 7.15 -20.47
C ALA A 2 4.56 8.53 -21.15
N VAL A 3 4.62 8.57 -22.48
CA VAL A 3 4.46 9.81 -23.29
C VAL A 3 3.14 10.54 -22.98
N HIS A 4 2.06 9.78 -22.82
CA HIS A 4 0.73 10.33 -22.53
C HIS A 4 0.44 10.49 -21.03
N LYS A 5 1.45 10.29 -20.16
CA LYS A 5 1.34 10.39 -18.70
C LYS A 5 0.25 9.49 -18.08
N CYS A 6 -0.10 8.39 -18.74
CA CYS A 6 -1.06 7.41 -18.23
C CYS A 6 -0.44 6.59 -17.09
N GLY A 7 -1.25 6.31 -16.06
CA GLY A 7 -0.90 5.38 -14.98
C GLY A 7 -1.35 3.95 -15.28
N VAL A 8 -0.74 2.99 -14.60
CA VAL A 8 -1.13 1.57 -14.59
C VAL A 8 -1.50 1.18 -13.16
N ALA A 9 -2.69 0.62 -12.96
CA ALA A 9 -3.04 -0.09 -11.73
C ALA A 9 -2.78 -1.59 -11.95
N HIS A 10 -1.76 -2.13 -11.28
CA HIS A 10 -1.41 -3.54 -11.38
C HIS A 10 -2.18 -4.36 -10.34
N CYS A 11 -2.90 -5.39 -10.79
CA CYS A 11 -3.71 -6.27 -9.93
C CYS A 11 -3.24 -7.74 -10.06
N PRO A 12 -2.13 -8.13 -9.41
CA PRO A 12 -1.52 -9.44 -9.64
C PRO A 12 -2.41 -10.62 -9.28
N VAL A 13 -3.11 -10.61 -8.12
CA VAL A 13 -3.99 -11.75 -7.76
C VAL A 13 -5.11 -11.92 -8.77
N SER A 14 -5.77 -10.83 -9.17
CA SER A 14 -6.84 -10.89 -10.18
C SER A 14 -6.35 -11.42 -11.51
N ASN A 15 -5.21 -10.92 -11.99
CA ASN A 15 -4.59 -11.41 -13.23
C ASN A 15 -4.29 -12.92 -13.17
N MET A 16 -3.82 -13.41 -12.03
CA MET A 16 -3.57 -14.85 -11.83
C MET A 16 -4.88 -15.64 -11.76
N ARG A 17 -5.85 -15.17 -10.97
CA ARG A 17 -7.14 -15.85 -10.76
C ARG A 17 -7.95 -15.97 -12.05
N LEU A 18 -7.92 -14.94 -12.89
CA LEU A 18 -8.63 -14.92 -14.18
C LEU A 18 -7.78 -15.42 -15.35
N ALA A 19 -6.56 -15.92 -15.09
CA ALA A 19 -5.60 -16.33 -16.12
C ALA A 19 -5.35 -15.26 -17.21
N SER A 20 -5.41 -13.97 -16.84
CA SER A 20 -5.21 -12.84 -17.77
C SER A 20 -3.75 -12.65 -18.19
N GLY A 21 -2.82 -13.33 -17.51
CA GLY A 21 -1.39 -13.32 -17.82
C GLY A 21 -0.58 -12.36 -16.94
N ILE A 22 0.72 -12.30 -17.24
CA ILE A 22 1.68 -11.59 -16.39
C ILE A 22 1.94 -10.19 -16.94
N ALA A 23 1.55 -9.17 -16.18
CA ALA A 23 1.83 -7.78 -16.54
C ALA A 23 3.34 -7.50 -16.51
N PRO A 24 3.92 -6.85 -17.54
CA PRO A 24 5.35 -6.56 -17.60
C PRO A 24 5.72 -5.31 -16.76
N VAL A 25 5.39 -5.33 -15.47
CA VAL A 25 5.54 -4.21 -14.51
C VAL A 25 6.94 -3.59 -14.56
N ARG A 26 7.98 -4.40 -14.66
CA ARG A 26 9.36 -3.92 -14.73
C ARG A 26 9.65 -3.10 -15.98
N LYS A 27 9.10 -3.51 -17.13
CA LYS A 27 9.25 -2.76 -18.39
C LYS A 27 8.55 -1.41 -18.27
N TYR A 28 7.38 -1.37 -17.62
CA TYR A 28 6.67 -0.12 -17.34
C TYR A 28 7.50 0.82 -16.46
N LEU A 29 8.07 0.31 -15.36
CA LEU A 29 8.91 1.10 -14.46
C LEU A 29 10.16 1.64 -15.17
N LYS A 30 10.87 0.79 -15.94
CA LYS A 30 12.05 1.20 -16.74
C LYS A 30 11.69 2.26 -17.79
N ALA A 31 10.50 2.18 -18.36
CA ALA A 31 9.98 3.15 -19.33
C ALA A 31 9.42 4.44 -18.68
N GLY A 32 9.53 4.61 -17.36
CA GLY A 32 9.03 5.79 -16.65
C GLY A 32 7.50 5.86 -16.52
N VAL A 33 6.79 4.75 -16.74
CA VAL A 33 5.34 4.67 -16.52
C VAL A 33 5.06 4.69 -15.02
N LYS A 34 4.05 5.47 -14.61
CA LYS A 34 3.56 5.46 -13.24
C LYS A 34 2.80 4.15 -13.01
N VAL A 35 3.30 3.31 -12.11
CA VAL A 35 2.65 2.04 -11.76
C VAL A 35 2.25 2.08 -10.29
N GLY A 36 0.97 1.84 -10.04
CA GLY A 36 0.39 1.62 -8.73
C GLY A 36 -0.08 0.17 -8.59
N LEU A 37 -0.49 -0.20 -7.38
CA LEU A 37 -1.01 -1.53 -7.06
C LEU A 37 -2.49 -1.46 -6.69
N GLY A 38 -3.26 -2.45 -7.09
CA GLY A 38 -4.68 -2.59 -6.78
C GLY A 38 -5.06 -4.04 -6.49
N VAL A 39 -6.11 -4.22 -5.70
CA VAL A 39 -6.68 -5.55 -5.39
C VAL A 39 -7.69 -6.03 -6.43
N ASP A 40 -8.20 -5.12 -7.28
CA ASP A 40 -9.36 -5.37 -8.13
C ASP A 40 -10.65 -5.70 -7.33
N GLY A 41 -11.76 -5.96 -8.03
CA GLY A 41 -13.03 -6.32 -7.41
C GLY A 41 -12.96 -7.66 -6.66
N SER A 42 -13.71 -7.79 -5.56
CA SER A 42 -13.74 -9.04 -4.78
C SER A 42 -14.23 -10.25 -5.59
N ALA A 43 -14.96 -10.05 -6.69
CA ALA A 43 -15.38 -11.14 -7.58
C ALA A 43 -14.21 -11.78 -8.37
N SER A 44 -13.11 -11.05 -8.52
CA SER A 44 -11.91 -11.45 -9.26
C SER A 44 -10.66 -11.57 -8.38
N ASN A 45 -10.76 -11.35 -7.06
CA ASN A 45 -9.69 -11.57 -6.08
C ASN A 45 -10.08 -12.53 -4.96
N ASP A 46 -11.34 -12.51 -4.54
CA ASP A 46 -11.91 -13.14 -3.34
C ASP A 46 -11.44 -12.53 -2.00
N SER A 47 -10.48 -11.59 -2.02
CA SER A 47 -10.03 -10.84 -0.86
C SER A 47 -9.78 -9.36 -1.18
N SER A 48 -9.52 -8.54 -0.16
CA SER A 48 -9.08 -7.14 -0.34
C SER A 48 -7.81 -6.88 0.47
N HIS A 49 -6.87 -7.83 0.42
CA HIS A 49 -5.66 -7.83 1.25
C HIS A 49 -4.48 -7.17 0.52
N MET A 50 -4.24 -5.89 0.81
CA MET A 50 -3.24 -5.10 0.08
C MET A 50 -1.80 -5.60 0.26
N LEU A 51 -1.40 -6.07 1.45
CA LEU A 51 -0.06 -6.63 1.63
C LEU A 51 0.13 -7.95 0.87
N ASP A 52 -0.95 -8.71 0.66
CA ASP A 52 -0.87 -9.92 -0.14
C ASP A 52 -0.66 -9.55 -1.60
N GLU A 53 -1.33 -8.51 -2.11
CA GLU A 53 -1.06 -8.00 -3.45
C GLU A 53 0.38 -7.53 -3.62
N VAL A 54 0.97 -6.89 -2.61
CA VAL A 54 2.38 -6.49 -2.67
C VAL A 54 3.27 -7.73 -2.81
N ARG A 55 2.95 -8.79 -2.06
CA ARG A 55 3.68 -10.06 -2.10
C ARG A 55 3.57 -10.70 -3.47
N GLN A 56 2.34 -10.80 -3.98
CA GLN A 56 2.06 -11.44 -5.26
C GLN A 56 2.66 -10.65 -6.41
N SER A 57 2.65 -9.31 -6.36
CA SER A 57 3.37 -8.48 -7.33
C SER A 57 4.86 -8.81 -7.38
N MET A 58 5.49 -8.94 -6.20
CA MET A 58 6.91 -9.26 -6.12
C MET A 58 7.22 -10.64 -6.70
N LEU A 59 6.50 -11.66 -6.25
CA LEU A 59 6.71 -13.04 -6.67
C LEU A 59 6.44 -13.22 -8.16
N LEU A 60 5.35 -12.63 -8.67
CA LEU A 60 4.98 -12.70 -10.08
C LEU A 60 6.01 -12.00 -10.98
N ALA A 61 6.54 -10.84 -10.55
CA ALA A 61 7.59 -10.14 -11.27
C ALA A 61 8.91 -10.94 -11.32
N ARG A 62 9.24 -11.67 -10.24
CA ARG A 62 10.41 -12.57 -10.19
C ARG A 62 10.22 -13.80 -11.07
N LEU A 63 9.03 -14.41 -11.04
CA LEU A 63 8.68 -15.57 -11.88
C LEU A 63 8.78 -15.22 -13.37
N ALA A 64 8.29 -14.04 -13.76
CA ALA A 64 8.28 -13.61 -15.15
C ALA A 64 9.67 -13.36 -15.74
N GLN A 65 10.61 -12.87 -14.92
CA GLN A 65 11.94 -12.43 -15.37
C GLN A 65 12.98 -12.74 -14.28
N ALA A 66 13.43 -13.99 -14.24
CA ALA A 66 14.33 -14.52 -13.21
C ALA A 66 15.71 -13.82 -13.15
N ALA A 67 16.16 -13.21 -14.25
CA ALA A 67 17.52 -12.67 -14.38
C ALA A 67 17.77 -11.36 -13.62
N GLU A 68 16.73 -10.64 -13.21
CA GLU A 68 16.90 -9.39 -12.46
C GLU A 68 16.13 -9.43 -11.15
N GLN A 69 16.63 -8.78 -10.10
CA GLN A 69 15.95 -8.74 -8.81
C GLN A 69 14.77 -7.75 -8.86
N PHE A 70 13.62 -8.15 -8.32
CA PHE A 70 12.52 -7.24 -7.98
C PHE A 70 12.30 -7.33 -6.47
N THR A 71 12.59 -6.25 -5.74
CA THR A 71 12.70 -6.24 -4.27
C THR A 71 11.34 -5.99 -3.61
N ALA A 72 11.16 -6.38 -2.35
CA ALA A 72 9.89 -6.07 -1.68
C ALA A 72 9.72 -4.57 -1.48
N ARG A 73 10.81 -3.81 -1.29
CA ARG A 73 10.76 -2.35 -1.26
C ARG A 73 10.23 -1.74 -2.56
N GLN A 74 10.59 -2.32 -3.71
CA GLN A 74 10.01 -1.91 -5.00
C GLN A 74 8.52 -2.25 -5.09
N ALA A 75 8.11 -3.44 -4.65
CA ALA A 75 6.70 -3.82 -4.61
C ALA A 75 5.88 -2.90 -3.68
N LEU A 76 6.38 -2.63 -2.47
CA LEU A 76 5.74 -1.72 -1.50
C LEU A 76 5.67 -0.28 -2.04
N ARG A 77 6.67 0.13 -2.83
CA ARG A 77 6.64 1.43 -3.52
C ARG A 77 5.47 1.51 -4.50
N LEU A 78 5.08 0.42 -5.18
CA LEU A 78 3.88 0.42 -6.04
C LEU A 78 2.61 0.68 -5.23
N ALA A 79 2.48 0.06 -4.05
CA ALA A 79 1.31 0.24 -3.18
C ALA A 79 1.24 1.61 -2.47
N THR A 80 2.35 2.35 -2.43
CA THR A 80 2.45 3.65 -1.73
C THR A 80 2.63 4.80 -2.74
N ARG A 81 3.88 5.22 -2.99
CA ARG A 81 4.22 6.32 -3.90
C ARG A 81 3.75 6.09 -5.33
N GLY A 82 3.76 4.84 -5.78
CA GLY A 82 3.27 4.43 -7.10
C GLY A 82 1.78 4.68 -7.26
N GLY A 83 0.98 4.20 -6.32
CA GLY A 83 -0.47 4.47 -6.26
C GLY A 83 -0.77 5.97 -6.17
N ALA A 84 -0.07 6.71 -5.30
CA ALA A 84 -0.21 8.16 -5.21
C ALA A 84 0.07 8.87 -6.55
N ALA A 85 1.15 8.46 -7.24
CA ALA A 85 1.52 9.01 -8.54
C ALA A 85 0.47 8.72 -9.63
N VAL A 86 -0.10 7.50 -9.64
CA VAL A 86 -1.19 7.12 -10.56
C VAL A 86 -2.44 7.96 -10.30
N LEU A 87 -2.76 8.21 -9.03
CA LEU A 87 -3.89 9.07 -8.62
C LEU A 87 -3.60 10.57 -8.79
N GLY A 88 -2.40 10.95 -9.23
CA GLY A 88 -2.02 12.36 -9.39
C GLY A 88 -1.88 13.12 -8.07
N ARG A 89 -1.72 12.41 -6.94
CA ARG A 89 -1.56 13.02 -5.62
C ARG A 89 -0.10 13.08 -5.21
N SER A 90 0.32 14.25 -4.75
CA SER A 90 1.68 14.49 -4.26
C SER A 90 1.75 14.57 -2.74
N ASP A 91 0.63 14.60 -2.03
CA ASP A 91 0.52 14.81 -0.59
C ASP A 91 0.37 13.50 0.22
N ILE A 92 0.40 12.32 -0.42
CA ILE A 92 0.33 10.99 0.22
C ILE A 92 1.40 10.04 -0.33
N GLY A 93 1.55 8.87 0.32
CA GLY A 93 2.38 7.77 -0.15
C GLY A 93 3.83 7.80 0.35
N GLU A 94 4.19 8.80 1.16
CA GLU A 94 5.51 8.93 1.77
C GLU A 94 5.39 9.60 3.15
N LEU A 95 6.24 9.17 4.08
CA LEU A 95 6.38 9.82 5.39
C LEU A 95 7.42 10.93 5.30
N SER A 96 6.97 12.13 4.98
CA SER A 96 7.79 13.34 4.97
C SER A 96 6.99 14.55 5.44
N ALA A 97 7.69 15.56 5.97
CA ALA A 97 7.05 16.78 6.44
C ALA A 97 6.23 17.44 5.32
N GLY A 98 5.02 17.92 5.65
CA GLY A 98 4.09 18.50 4.69
C GLY A 98 3.24 17.50 3.89
N LYS A 99 3.37 16.19 4.12
CA LYS A 99 2.44 15.16 3.61
C LYS A 99 1.35 14.83 4.62
N CYS A 100 0.28 14.19 4.16
CA CYS A 100 -0.72 13.57 5.03
C CYS A 100 -0.07 12.49 5.90
N ALA A 101 -0.51 12.39 7.15
CA ALA A 101 -0.01 11.41 8.13
C ALA A 101 -0.59 10.00 7.91
N ASP A 102 -0.64 9.54 6.66
CA ASP A 102 -1.21 8.24 6.29
C ASP A 102 -0.12 7.16 6.41
N PHE A 103 -0.18 6.34 7.46
CA PHE A 103 0.73 5.23 7.69
C PHE A 103 -0.01 3.99 8.18
N PHE A 104 0.70 2.86 8.16
CA PHE A 104 0.29 1.64 8.83
C PHE A 104 1.47 1.11 9.65
N ALA A 105 1.17 0.37 10.71
CA ALA A 105 2.17 -0.28 11.53
C ALA A 105 1.99 -1.80 11.44
N LEU A 106 3.09 -2.52 11.61
CA LEU A 106 3.11 -3.97 11.70
C LEU A 106 3.71 -4.36 13.04
N ASP A 107 3.00 -5.22 13.77
CA ASP A 107 3.54 -5.86 14.95
C ASP A 107 4.48 -6.99 14.49
N LEU A 108 5.78 -6.79 14.69
CA LEU A 108 6.83 -7.75 14.33
C LEU A 108 7.04 -8.82 15.42
N ASN A 109 6.44 -8.65 16.61
CA ASN A 109 6.55 -9.63 17.69
C ASN A 109 5.53 -10.75 17.53
N ARG A 110 5.60 -11.42 16.39
CA ARG A 110 4.66 -12.45 15.96
C ARG A 110 5.43 -13.65 15.43
N ILE A 111 4.91 -14.86 15.64
CA ILE A 111 5.61 -16.08 15.24
C ILE A 111 5.87 -16.14 13.73
N GLU A 112 5.01 -15.50 12.95
CA GLU A 112 5.13 -15.35 11.50
C GLU A 112 6.39 -14.59 11.07
N PHE A 113 7.02 -13.80 11.95
CA PHE A 113 8.29 -13.10 11.68
C PHE A 113 9.51 -13.75 12.36
N ALA A 114 9.35 -14.89 13.04
CA ALA A 114 10.46 -15.57 13.70
C ALA A 114 11.52 -16.00 12.67
N GLY A 115 12.78 -15.58 12.85
CA GLY A 115 13.88 -15.82 11.90
C GLY A 115 13.90 -14.86 10.70
N ALA A 116 12.97 -13.92 10.64
CA ALA A 116 12.69 -13.01 9.54
C ALA A 116 12.83 -11.53 10.00
N LEU A 117 13.79 -11.24 10.87
CA LEU A 117 14.03 -9.89 11.43
C LEU A 117 15.40 -9.31 11.05
N HIS A 118 16.14 -9.98 10.18
CA HIS A 118 17.48 -9.55 9.75
C HIS A 118 17.41 -8.26 8.91
N ASP A 119 16.40 -8.13 8.05
CA ASP A 119 16.04 -6.88 7.38
C ASP A 119 14.51 -6.74 7.29
N PRO A 120 13.86 -6.13 8.29
CA PRO A 120 12.42 -5.90 8.28
C PRO A 120 11.95 -5.03 7.09
N ALA A 121 12.86 -4.24 6.49
CA ALA A 121 12.56 -3.30 5.41
C ALA A 121 12.80 -3.88 4.00
N ASP A 122 13.56 -4.97 3.86
CA ASP A 122 13.68 -5.73 2.60
C ASP A 122 12.46 -6.62 2.32
N GLY A 123 11.56 -6.69 3.31
CA GLY A 123 10.11 -6.79 3.13
C GLY A 123 9.58 -8.14 2.67
N THR A 124 10.40 -9.17 2.48
CA THR A 124 9.89 -10.57 2.45
C THR A 124 9.08 -10.89 3.70
N ASP A 125 9.44 -10.24 4.81
CA ASP A 125 8.90 -10.46 6.13
C ASP A 125 7.59 -9.68 6.31
N ILE A 126 7.55 -8.39 5.93
CA ILE A 126 6.33 -7.55 5.83
C ILE A 126 5.18 -8.27 5.09
N LEU A 127 5.53 -9.10 4.12
CA LEU A 127 4.62 -9.81 3.22
C LEU A 127 4.13 -11.16 3.75
N GLN A 128 4.45 -11.53 4.99
CA GLN A 128 3.96 -12.77 5.60
C GLN A 128 2.67 -12.56 6.42
N ASN A 129 2.20 -11.31 6.55
CA ASN A 129 1.20 -10.97 7.55
C ASN A 129 -0.25 -11.11 7.05
N ARG A 130 -1.12 -11.73 7.87
CA ARG A 130 -2.57 -11.47 7.87
C ARG A 130 -2.85 -10.24 8.73
N LEU A 131 -2.97 -9.08 8.11
CA LEU A 131 -3.29 -7.84 8.83
C LEU A 131 -4.64 -7.96 9.56
N ARG A 132 -4.62 -7.86 10.90
CA ARG A 132 -5.84 -7.75 11.72
C ARG A 132 -6.20 -6.31 12.10
N ARG A 133 -5.28 -5.35 11.95
CA ARG A 133 -5.53 -3.92 12.21
C ARG A 133 -4.66 -3.03 11.33
N LEU A 134 -5.31 -2.10 10.64
CA LEU A 134 -4.71 -0.93 10.01
C LEU A 134 -5.26 0.28 10.77
N ASP A 135 -4.44 0.94 11.57
CA ASP A 135 -4.83 2.21 12.19
C ASP A 135 -4.54 3.34 11.20
N PHE A 136 -5.58 3.77 10.47
CA PHE A 136 -5.49 4.92 9.56
C PHE A 136 -5.62 6.22 10.37
N CYS A 137 -4.55 7.03 10.42
CA CYS A 137 -4.60 8.37 10.97
C CYS A 137 -4.65 9.42 9.86
N ARG A 138 -5.84 9.74 9.33
CA ARG A 138 -5.95 10.83 8.35
C ARG A 138 -5.80 12.18 9.04
N ARG A 139 -4.68 12.85 8.83
CA ARG A 139 -4.57 14.30 9.07
C ARG A 139 -4.92 15.04 7.78
N CYS A 140 -6.07 15.72 7.78
CA CYS A 140 -6.52 16.55 6.67
C CYS A 140 -5.67 17.84 6.62
N PRO A 141 -5.28 18.37 5.45
CA PRO A 141 -4.44 19.57 5.33
C PRO A 141 -4.97 20.84 6.02
N GLY A 142 -6.26 20.90 6.36
CA GLY A 142 -6.88 21.98 7.13
C GLY A 142 -7.10 21.69 8.62
N CYS A 143 -6.72 20.51 9.12
CA CYS A 143 -6.99 20.07 10.49
C CYS A 143 -5.67 19.93 11.26
N GLN A 144 -5.38 20.88 12.16
CA GLN A 144 -4.16 20.88 12.97
C GLN A 144 -4.17 19.81 14.10
N GLY A 145 -4.93 18.71 13.97
CA GLY A 145 -4.95 17.58 14.92
C GLY A 145 -5.08 16.22 14.22
N THR A 146 -4.45 15.18 14.77
CA THR A 146 -4.58 13.79 14.34
C THR A 146 -5.89 13.21 14.85
N ALA A 147 -6.89 13.03 13.98
CA ALA A 147 -8.06 12.21 14.30
C ALA A 147 -7.73 10.74 14.00
N ALA A 148 -7.53 9.92 15.03
CA ALA A 148 -7.50 8.47 14.87
C ALA A 148 -8.95 7.96 14.76
N HIS A 149 -9.43 7.73 13.54
CA HIS A 149 -10.75 7.11 13.35
C HIS A 149 -10.66 5.62 13.63
N ARG A 150 -11.26 5.18 14.74
CA ARG A 150 -11.44 3.77 15.07
C ARG A 150 -12.49 3.18 14.12
N PHE A 151 -12.06 2.51 13.05
CA PHE A 151 -12.98 1.76 12.18
C PHE A 151 -13.47 0.50 12.92
N ARG A 152 -14.65 0.56 13.54
CA ARG A 152 -15.43 -0.63 13.91
C ARG A 152 -16.48 -0.87 12.83
N HIS A 153 -16.46 -2.06 12.24
CA HIS A 153 -17.48 -2.66 11.38
C HIS A 153 -18.27 -1.70 10.45
N GLY A 154 -17.73 -1.44 9.26
CA GLY A 154 -18.54 -1.43 8.03
C GLY A 154 -19.57 -0.30 7.80
N LYS A 155 -19.56 0.80 8.55
CA LYS A 155 -20.33 2.01 8.17
C LYS A 155 -19.48 3.27 8.31
N THR A 156 -19.27 3.98 7.21
CA THR A 156 -18.83 5.38 7.24
C THR A 156 -20.03 6.25 7.58
N ASP A 157 -20.14 6.63 8.85
CA ASP A 157 -21.09 7.66 9.24
C ASP A 157 -20.66 9.00 8.62
N ARG A 158 -21.48 9.51 7.70
CA ARG A 158 -21.27 10.82 7.03
C ARG A 158 -21.94 11.97 7.80
N THR A 159 -22.28 11.79 9.07
CA THR A 159 -22.90 12.85 9.86
C THR A 159 -21.92 13.36 10.92
N ALA A 160 -21.20 14.44 10.57
CA ALA A 160 -20.65 15.50 11.44
C ALA A 160 -19.26 15.97 10.98
N GLN A 161 -19.24 17.07 10.24
CA GLN A 161 -18.28 18.16 10.46
C GLN A 161 -19.13 19.35 10.97
N PRO A 162 -18.62 20.31 11.77
CA PRO A 162 -17.23 20.78 11.85
C PRO A 162 -16.73 21.13 13.29
N ARG A 163 -15.52 21.71 13.37
CA ARG A 163 -14.82 22.34 14.51
C ARG A 163 -13.80 21.46 15.25
N CYS A 164 -12.56 21.63 14.81
CA CYS A 164 -11.35 21.28 15.53
C CYS A 164 -11.17 22.25 16.70
N THR A 165 -11.31 21.77 17.93
CA THR A 165 -10.91 22.46 19.17
C THR A 165 -10.27 21.43 20.09
N GLN A 166 -8.92 21.43 20.20
CA GLN A 166 -8.04 20.94 21.30
C GLN A 166 -8.38 19.55 21.93
N THR A 167 -7.51 18.55 22.10
CA THR A 167 -6.08 18.44 22.42
C THR A 167 -5.53 17.11 21.87
N CYS A 168 -4.31 17.10 21.32
CA CYS A 168 -3.57 15.87 21.01
C CYS A 168 -2.80 15.42 22.24
N GLU A 169 -3.27 14.39 22.94
CA GLU A 169 -2.45 13.68 23.93
C GLU A 169 -1.56 12.63 23.26
N ARG A 170 -0.35 12.51 23.82
CA ARG A 170 0.83 11.79 23.31
C ARG A 170 0.54 10.31 23.05
N ILE A 171 0.97 9.81 21.89
CA ILE A 171 1.37 8.40 21.78
C ILE A 171 2.85 8.37 22.19
N ASN A 172 3.10 8.02 23.45
CA ASN A 172 4.45 7.58 23.84
C ASN A 172 4.70 6.23 23.18
N VAL A 173 5.84 6.15 22.49
CA VAL A 173 6.47 4.90 22.03
C VAL A 173 6.85 4.06 23.24
#